data_AF-A0A852GCS5-F1
#
_entry.id   AF-A0A852GCS5-F1
#
_cell.length_a   1.000
_cell.length_b   1.000
_cell.length_c   1.000
_cell.angle_alpha   90.00
_cell.angle_beta   90.00
_cell.angle_gamma   90.00
#
_symmetry.space_group_name_H-M   'P 1'
#
loop_
_entity.id
_entity.type
_entity.pdbx_description
1 polymer ?
#
loop_
_entity_poly.entity_id
_entity_poly.type
_entity_poly.pdbx_seq_one_letter_code
_entity_poly.pdbx_strand_id
1 'polypeptide(L)'
;AALLSHRCDDTAAEQAADLALRQINAHRKEGYVFRLYRIFSVREHPQEITGSVFYLVLDVVDTECHVLSKRLWKDCAARSAHTTVYGQCKAIIYINQARNIAHLNTYECTLQRVPPRYIWRVCPDCPVDDCPTEPKYLEAAVQSLAKFNEESEQTHYFSVLNVTRASMQWVVGPAYFVEFLIQETSCSKSD
;
A
#
# COMPACT_ATOMS: atom_id res chain seq x y z
N ALA A 1 10.68 25.15 22.97
CA ALA A 1 11.78 24.17 22.85
C ALA A 1 12.43 24.23 21.47
N ALA A 2 13.70 23.84 21.32
CA ALA A 2 14.37 23.77 20.02
C ALA A 2 13.94 22.52 19.22
N LEU A 3 14.09 22.56 17.90
CA LEU A 3 13.89 21.41 17.02
C LEU A 3 15.19 20.60 16.94
N LEU A 4 15.12 19.35 17.38
CA LEU A 4 16.25 18.41 17.40
C LEU A 4 16.27 17.61 16.10
N SER A 5 17.44 17.46 15.50
CA SER A 5 17.65 16.55 14.38
C SER A 5 18.10 15.20 14.93
N HIS A 6 17.46 14.13 14.49
CA HIS A 6 17.91 12.77 14.77
C HIS A 6 18.61 12.18 13.55
N ARG A 7 19.45 11.17 13.76
CA ARG A 7 19.92 10.33 12.67
C ARG A 7 18.79 9.39 12.25
N CYS A 8 18.77 9.04 10.97
CA CYS A 8 17.74 8.17 10.43
C CYS A 8 17.86 6.71 10.92
N ASP A 9 19.01 6.32 11.47
CA ASP A 9 19.28 5.01 12.08
C ASP A 9 19.09 4.99 13.60
N ASP A 10 18.65 6.11 14.20
CA ASP A 10 18.39 6.15 15.64
C ASP A 10 17.11 5.36 15.98
N THR A 11 17.14 4.60 17.08
CA THR A 11 15.99 3.79 17.54
C THR A 11 14.71 4.62 17.71
N ALA A 12 14.83 5.87 18.17
CA ALA A 12 13.69 6.78 18.31
C ALA A 12 13.08 7.14 16.94
N ALA A 13 13.91 7.33 15.91
CA ALA A 13 13.46 7.60 14.55
C ALA A 13 12.74 6.39 13.95
N GLU A 14 13.30 5.19 14.11
CA GLU A 14 12.68 3.94 13.67
C GLU A 14 11.33 3.67 14.33
N GLN A 15 11.24 3.89 15.65
CA GLN A 15 9.99 3.77 16.39
C GLN A 15 8.94 4.77 15.92
N ALA A 16 9.33 6.04 15.72
CA ALA A 16 8.41 7.06 15.22
C ALA A 16 7.91 6.74 13.81
N ALA A 17 8.79 6.27 12.92
CA ALA A 17 8.43 5.85 11.58
C ALA A 17 7.49 4.63 11.57
N ASP A 18 7.76 3.62 12.41
CA ASP A 18 6.90 2.44 12.55
C ASP A 18 5.49 2.80 13.03
N LEU A 19 5.39 3.62 14.09
CA LEU A 19 4.10 4.08 14.62
C LEU A 19 3.34 4.95 13.61
N ALA A 20 4.03 5.85 12.91
CA ALA A 20 3.43 6.69 11.87
C ALA A 20 2.87 5.83 10.72
N LEU A 21 3.66 4.91 10.18
CA LEU A 21 3.21 4.06 9.07
C LEU A 21 2.05 3.14 9.45
N ARG A 22 2.02 2.60 10.67
CA ARG A 22 0.87 1.83 11.16
C ARG A 22 -0.41 2.67 11.11
N GLN A 23 -0.36 3.90 11.62
CA GLN A 23 -1.54 4.78 11.66
C GLN A 23 -1.93 5.28 10.27
N ILE A 24 -0.97 5.61 9.39
CA ILE A 24 -1.23 5.98 7.99
C ILE A 24 -1.97 4.84 7.27
N ASN A 25 -1.45 3.62 7.36
CA ASN A 25 -2.05 2.46 6.69
C ASN A 25 -3.40 2.06 7.28
N ALA A 26 -3.61 2.25 8.59
CA ALA A 26 -4.89 2.02 9.24
C ALA A 26 -5.96 3.06 8.83
N HIS A 27 -5.54 4.32 8.67
CA HIS A 27 -6.41 5.43 8.28
C HIS A 27 -6.90 5.30 6.83
N ARG A 28 -6.00 4.93 5.90
CA ARG A 28 -6.31 4.78 4.47
C ARG A 28 -7.41 3.74 4.20
N LYS A 29 -8.28 4.05 3.23
CA LYS A 29 -9.40 3.19 2.81
C LYS A 29 -9.22 2.57 1.42
N GLU A 30 -8.34 3.15 0.62
CA GLU A 30 -8.07 2.72 -0.75
C GLU A 30 -6.58 2.47 -1.00
N GLY A 31 -6.32 1.59 -1.96
CA GLY A 31 -4.99 1.20 -2.41
C GLY A 31 -4.31 0.20 -1.49
N TYR A 32 -2.99 0.15 -1.57
CA TYR A 32 -2.20 -0.90 -0.94
C TYR A 32 -1.43 -0.39 0.27
N VAL A 33 -1.18 -1.27 1.23
CA VAL A 33 -0.39 -0.98 2.43
C VAL A 33 0.99 -0.50 2.01
N PHE A 34 1.44 0.61 2.59
CA PHE A 34 2.80 1.11 2.39
C PHE A 34 3.77 0.43 3.33
N ARG A 35 4.94 0.07 2.80
CA ARG A 35 6.11 -0.39 3.53
C ARG A 35 7.18 0.71 3.54
N LEU A 36 7.89 0.82 4.65
CA LEU A 36 9.01 1.74 4.77
C LEU A 36 10.14 1.28 3.84
N TYR A 37 10.62 2.18 2.97
CA TYR A 37 11.85 1.97 2.21
C TYR A 37 13.05 2.54 2.98
N ARG A 38 12.95 3.81 3.41
CA ARG A 38 13.92 4.45 4.33
C ARG A 38 13.32 5.67 5.02
N ILE A 39 13.92 6.07 6.14
CA ILE A 39 13.67 7.37 6.76
C ILE A 39 14.50 8.40 6.01
N PHE A 40 13.85 9.34 5.32
CA PHE A 40 14.54 10.40 4.58
C PHE A 40 14.99 11.54 5.50
N SER A 41 14.13 11.92 6.46
CA SER A 41 14.44 12.92 7.47
C SER A 41 13.55 12.73 8.69
N VAL A 42 14.09 13.03 9.86
CA VAL A 42 13.38 13.04 11.13
C VAL A 42 13.79 14.28 11.92
N ARG A 43 12.79 15.00 12.44
CA ARG A 43 13.02 16.07 13.41
C ARG A 43 12.10 15.88 14.61
N GLU A 44 12.64 16.02 15.80
CA GLU A 44 11.89 15.95 17.05
C GLU A 44 11.72 17.34 17.63
N HIS A 45 10.52 17.62 18.13
CA HIS A 45 10.22 18.78 18.92
C HIS A 45 9.73 18.34 20.30
N PRO A 46 10.61 18.33 21.31
CA PRO A 46 10.25 17.98 22.67
C PRO A 46 9.19 18.93 23.23
N GLN A 47 8.19 18.38 23.92
CA GLN A 47 7.13 19.15 24.59
C GLN A 47 7.49 19.34 26.08
N GLU A 48 7.05 20.45 26.68
CA GLU A 48 7.52 20.89 28.01
C GLU A 48 7.12 19.98 29.17
N ILE A 49 6.02 19.23 29.06
CA ILE A 49 5.44 18.51 30.21
C ILE A 49 5.58 16.99 30.07
N THR A 50 5.30 16.41 28.89
CA THR A 50 5.67 15.02 28.53
C THR A 50 5.54 14.78 27.03
N GLY A 51 6.42 13.98 26.44
CA GLY A 51 6.35 13.54 25.05
C GLY A 51 6.99 14.50 24.03
N SER A 52 6.94 14.11 22.77
CA SER A 52 7.58 14.82 21.66
C SER A 52 6.74 14.74 20.39
N VAL A 53 6.83 15.78 19.57
CA VAL A 53 6.26 15.79 18.21
C VAL A 53 7.37 15.47 17.21
N PHE A 54 7.16 14.46 16.39
CA PHE A 54 8.08 14.07 15.32
C PHE A 54 7.55 14.54 13.97
N TYR A 55 8.42 15.21 13.23
CA TYR A 55 8.23 15.59 11.83
C TYR A 55 9.04 14.62 10.98
N LEU A 56 8.33 13.74 10.28
CA LEU A 56 8.90 12.63 9.53
C LEU A 56 8.75 12.87 8.05
N VAL A 57 9.80 12.54 7.32
CA VAL A 57 9.77 12.36 5.88
C VAL A 57 10.21 10.93 5.61
N LEU A 58 9.30 10.12 5.09
CA LEU A 58 9.47 8.68 4.90
C LEU A 58 9.39 8.36 3.42
N ASP A 59 10.41 7.71 2.88
CA ASP A 59 10.32 7.12 1.55
C ASP A 59 9.61 5.76 1.68
N VAL A 60 8.56 5.57 0.89
CA VAL A 60 7.66 4.42 0.98
C VAL A 60 7.51 3.72 -0.35
N VAL A 61 7.22 2.43 -0.28
CA VAL A 61 6.82 1.59 -1.42
C VAL A 61 5.50 0.91 -1.12
N ASP A 62 4.70 0.65 -2.14
CA ASP A 62 3.50 -0.16 -2.00
C ASP A 62 3.82 -1.66 -1.86
N THR A 63 2.81 -2.40 -1.43
CA THR A 63 2.90 -3.84 -1.18
C THR A 63 1.80 -4.59 -1.90
N GLU A 64 1.80 -5.91 -1.76
CA GLU A 64 0.75 -6.78 -2.28
C GLU A 64 -0.52 -6.77 -1.42
N CYS A 65 -0.45 -6.25 -0.19
CA CYS A 65 -1.60 -6.19 0.71
C CYS A 65 -2.48 -4.97 0.40
N HIS A 66 -3.77 -5.18 0.16
CA HIS A 66 -4.74 -4.09 0.13
C HIS A 66 -4.96 -3.51 1.55
N VAL A 67 -5.19 -2.19 1.69
CA VAL A 67 -5.38 -1.54 3.02
C VAL A 67 -6.61 -2.03 3.78
N LEU A 68 -7.56 -2.66 3.08
CA LEU A 68 -8.73 -3.30 3.69
C LEU A 68 -8.39 -4.60 4.44
N SER A 69 -7.27 -5.26 4.11
CA SER A 69 -6.81 -6.46 4.82
C SER A 69 -6.38 -6.20 6.26
N LYS A 70 -6.10 -4.93 6.62
CA LYS A 70 -5.62 -4.49 7.94
C LYS A 70 -4.34 -5.18 8.43
N ARG A 71 -3.59 -5.82 7.52
CA ARG A 71 -2.29 -6.41 7.82
C ARG A 71 -1.26 -5.34 8.16
N LEU A 72 -0.32 -5.69 9.04
CA LEU A 72 0.81 -4.82 9.35
C LEU A 72 1.75 -4.75 8.14
N TRP A 73 2.35 -3.60 7.91
CA TRP A 73 3.23 -3.37 6.77
C TRP A 73 4.46 -4.29 6.74
N LYS A 74 4.90 -4.78 7.90
CA LYS A 74 6.01 -5.73 8.03
C LYS A 74 5.66 -7.12 7.48
N ASP A 75 4.39 -7.49 7.51
CA ASP A 75 3.86 -8.78 7.05
C ASP A 75 3.46 -8.76 5.56
N CYS A 76 3.62 -7.60 4.92
CA CYS A 76 3.28 -7.36 3.53
C CYS A 76 4.55 -7.26 2.69
N ALA A 77 4.64 -8.14 1.68
CA ALA A 77 5.74 -8.16 0.74
C ALA A 77 5.72 -6.89 -0.13
N ALA A 78 6.89 -6.26 -0.28
CA ALA A 78 7.06 -5.20 -1.25
C ALA A 78 6.96 -5.77 -2.67
N ARG A 79 6.35 -5.00 -3.57
CA ARG A 79 6.24 -5.40 -4.97
C ARG A 79 7.58 -5.37 -5.70
N SER A 80 7.63 -6.07 -6.82
CA SER A 80 8.74 -6.02 -7.75
C SER A 80 8.98 -4.59 -8.25
N ALA A 81 10.22 -4.28 -8.60
CA ALA A 81 10.59 -2.94 -9.08
C ALA A 81 9.82 -2.50 -10.34
N HIS A 82 9.31 -3.43 -11.15
CA HIS A 82 8.56 -3.12 -12.37
C HIS A 82 7.06 -2.88 -12.13
N THR A 83 6.52 -3.21 -10.96
CA THR A 83 5.10 -2.95 -10.61
C THR A 83 4.92 -2.04 -9.41
N THR A 84 6.01 -1.71 -8.71
CA THR A 84 5.90 -0.93 -7.47
C THR A 84 5.50 0.52 -7.74
N VAL A 85 4.65 1.02 -6.85
CA VAL A 85 4.41 2.44 -6.65
C VAL A 85 5.28 2.88 -5.49
N TYR A 86 6.11 3.89 -5.71
CA TYR A 86 6.98 4.44 -4.69
C TYR A 86 6.67 5.92 -4.49
N GLY A 87 7.10 6.46 -3.35
CA GLY A 87 6.85 7.86 -3.07
C GLY A 87 7.38 8.28 -1.71
N GLN A 88 6.92 9.45 -1.29
CA GLN A 88 7.32 10.04 -0.02
C GLN A 88 6.09 10.43 0.78
N CYS A 89 6.07 10.05 2.04
CA CYS A 89 5.07 10.47 3.02
C CYS A 89 5.70 11.44 4.02
N LYS A 90 5.09 12.61 4.16
CA LYS A 90 5.39 13.56 5.24
C LYS A 90 4.38 13.33 6.34
N ALA A 91 4.83 13.11 7.56
CA ALA A 91 3.96 12.80 8.69
C ALA A 91 4.34 13.60 9.93
N ILE A 92 3.35 14.01 10.71
CA ILE A 92 3.52 14.63 12.01
C ILE A 92 2.86 13.73 13.04
N ILE A 93 3.64 13.20 13.98
CA ILE A 93 3.16 12.27 15.01
C ILE A 93 3.60 12.74 16.39
N TYR A 94 2.66 12.77 17.33
CA TYR A 94 2.96 12.98 18.74
C TYR A 94 3.18 11.62 19.44
N ILE A 95 4.26 11.53 20.22
CA ILE A 95 4.63 10.31 20.95
C ILE A 95 4.93 10.66 22.40
N ASN A 96 4.31 9.93 23.31
CA ASN A 96 4.55 9.99 24.74
C ASN A 96 4.81 8.58 25.26
N GLN A 97 6.09 8.24 25.38
CA GLN A 97 6.52 6.91 25.80
C GLN A 97 6.08 6.58 27.23
N ALA A 98 6.14 7.54 28.16
CA ALA A 98 5.76 7.34 29.55
C ALA A 98 4.28 6.96 29.72
N ARG A 99 3.41 7.44 28.84
CA ARG A 99 1.96 7.13 28.85
C ARG A 99 1.56 6.09 27.81
N ASN A 100 2.51 5.57 27.02
CA ASN A 100 2.26 4.68 25.88
C ASN A 100 1.23 5.25 24.88
N ILE A 101 1.32 6.55 24.59
CA ILE A 101 0.42 7.25 23.66
C ILE A 101 1.22 7.59 22.39
N ALA A 102 0.66 7.23 21.23
CA ALA A 102 1.15 7.69 19.93
C ALA A 102 -0.04 8.10 19.07
N HIS A 103 -0.02 9.32 18.56
CA HIS A 103 -1.12 9.88 17.79
C HIS A 103 -0.60 10.58 16.53
N LEU A 104 -1.02 10.10 15.37
CA LEU A 104 -0.73 10.72 14.08
C LEU A 104 -1.62 11.95 13.91
N ASN A 105 -1.02 13.13 13.93
CA ASN A 105 -1.74 14.39 13.80
C ASN A 105 -2.14 14.63 12.34
N THR A 106 -1.19 14.50 11.42
CA THR A 106 -1.43 14.71 9.99
C THR A 106 -0.40 13.95 9.15
N TYR A 107 -0.77 13.63 7.93
CA TYR A 107 0.15 13.09 6.95
C TYR A 107 -0.28 13.45 5.53
N GLU A 108 0.70 13.51 4.64
CA GLU A 108 0.51 13.68 3.20
C GLU A 108 1.48 12.74 2.48
N CYS A 109 0.99 11.99 1.50
CA CYS A 109 1.81 11.07 0.71
C CYS A 109 1.73 11.43 -0.77
N THR A 110 2.88 11.64 -1.40
CA THR A 110 3.01 11.84 -2.85
C THR A 110 3.60 10.59 -3.47
N LEU A 111 2.86 9.94 -4.35
CA LEU A 111 3.20 8.64 -4.94
C LEU A 111 3.38 8.77 -6.45
N GLN A 112 4.27 7.95 -7.00
CA GLN A 112 4.53 7.85 -8.42
C GLN A 112 4.80 6.41 -8.83
N ARG A 113 4.41 6.07 -10.06
CA ARG A 113 4.76 4.79 -10.69
C ARG A 113 6.11 4.91 -11.36
N VAL A 114 6.82 3.79 -11.48
CA VAL A 114 8.00 3.71 -12.34
C VAL A 114 7.54 3.91 -13.79
N PRO A 115 8.08 4.91 -14.52
CA PRO A 115 7.64 5.14 -15.89
C PRO A 115 7.94 3.91 -16.77
N PRO A 116 6.98 3.45 -17.60
CA PRO A 116 7.12 2.23 -18.39
C PRO A 116 8.42 2.17 -19.18
N ARG A 117 8.84 3.29 -19.78
CA ARG A 117 10.09 3.39 -20.56
C ARG A 117 11.35 2.88 -19.84
N TYR A 118 11.41 2.98 -18.50
CA TYR A 118 12.55 2.49 -17.74
C TYR A 118 12.46 0.98 -17.50
N ILE A 119 11.25 0.48 -17.26
CA ILE A 119 10.99 -0.96 -17.13
C ILE A 119 11.37 -1.64 -18.44
N TRP A 120 10.87 -1.15 -19.58
CA TRP A 120 11.16 -1.71 -20.91
C TRP A 120 12.66 -1.77 -21.24
N ARG A 121 13.47 -0.83 -20.75
CA ARG A 121 14.93 -0.83 -20.97
C ARG A 121 15.66 -1.90 -20.16
N VAL A 122 15.14 -2.26 -18.99
CA VAL A 122 15.76 -3.21 -18.07
C VAL A 122 15.18 -4.62 -18.26
N CYS A 123 13.87 -4.70 -18.49
CA CYS A 123 13.09 -5.91 -18.67
C CYS A 123 12.01 -5.67 -19.74
N PRO A 124 12.33 -5.88 -21.02
CA PRO A 124 11.38 -5.73 -22.13
C PRO A 124 10.16 -6.65 -22.03
N ASP A 125 10.36 -7.83 -21.45
CA ASP A 125 9.33 -8.86 -21.36
C ASP A 125 8.52 -8.79 -20.06
N CYS A 126 8.79 -7.85 -19.14
CA CYS A 126 8.05 -7.75 -17.88
C CYS A 126 6.62 -7.23 -18.12
N PRO A 127 5.63 -7.66 -17.31
CA PRO A 127 4.29 -7.07 -17.34
C PRO A 127 4.37 -5.54 -17.13
N VAL A 128 3.60 -4.81 -17.93
CA VAL A 128 3.53 -3.36 -17.88
C VAL A 128 2.21 -2.96 -17.24
N ASP A 129 2.27 -2.13 -16.20
CA ASP A 129 1.09 -1.53 -15.60
C ASP A 129 0.26 -0.79 -16.65
N ASP A 130 -1.05 -1.01 -16.61
CA ASP A 130 -2.01 -0.38 -17.52
C ASP A 130 -3.21 0.18 -16.73
N CYS A 131 -4.11 0.88 -17.40
CA CYS A 131 -5.25 1.52 -16.78
C CYS A 131 -6.29 0.49 -16.29
N PRO A 132 -6.55 0.36 -14.98
CA PRO A 132 -7.48 -0.64 -14.44
C PRO A 132 -8.94 -0.46 -14.90
N THR A 133 -9.28 0.71 -15.45
CA THR A 133 -10.64 1.03 -15.91
C THR A 133 -10.92 0.57 -17.35
N GLU A 134 -9.93 0.02 -18.07
CA GLU A 134 -10.18 -0.48 -19.42
C GLU A 134 -11.05 -1.75 -19.42
N PRO A 135 -11.99 -1.89 -20.38
CA PRO A 135 -12.94 -3.00 -20.42
C PRO A 135 -12.29 -4.39 -20.39
N LYS A 136 -11.13 -4.56 -21.05
CA LYS A 136 -10.38 -5.81 -21.11
C LYS A 136 -9.98 -6.35 -19.73
N TYR A 137 -9.76 -5.46 -18.76
CA TYR A 137 -9.40 -5.86 -17.39
C TYR A 137 -10.62 -6.21 -16.54
N LEU A 138 -11.75 -5.55 -16.77
CA LEU A 138 -13.00 -5.95 -16.15
C LEU A 138 -13.42 -7.34 -16.65
N GLU A 139 -13.27 -7.62 -17.95
CA GLU A 139 -13.55 -8.93 -18.52
C GLU A 139 -12.66 -10.01 -17.89
N ALA A 140 -11.34 -9.78 -17.78
CA ALA A 140 -10.43 -10.69 -17.12
C ALA A 140 -10.79 -10.92 -15.63
N ALA A 141 -11.17 -9.86 -14.91
CA ALA A 141 -11.62 -9.97 -13.52
C ALA A 141 -12.91 -10.80 -13.40
N VAL A 142 -13.90 -10.57 -14.27
CA VAL A 142 -15.15 -11.34 -14.29
C VAL A 142 -14.89 -12.81 -14.61
N GLN A 143 -14.07 -13.12 -15.61
CA GLN A 143 -13.72 -14.50 -15.97
C GLN A 143 -12.99 -15.22 -14.83
N SER A 144 -12.01 -14.57 -14.22
CA SER A 144 -11.29 -15.16 -13.08
C SER A 144 -12.17 -15.35 -11.84
N LEU A 145 -13.08 -14.40 -11.56
CA LEU A 145 -14.03 -14.52 -10.46
C LEU A 145 -15.08 -15.60 -10.71
N ALA A 146 -15.53 -15.79 -11.95
CA ALA A 146 -16.47 -16.85 -12.30
C ALA A 146 -15.90 -18.23 -11.94
N LYS A 147 -14.62 -18.46 -12.28
CA LYS A 147 -13.92 -19.69 -11.89
C LYS A 147 -13.81 -19.84 -10.36
N PHE A 148 -13.45 -18.76 -9.64
CA PHE A 148 -13.43 -18.79 -8.17
C PHE A 148 -14.81 -19.10 -7.58
N ASN A 149 -15.88 -18.54 -8.14
CA ASN A 149 -17.24 -18.82 -7.70
C ASN A 149 -17.65 -20.28 -7.95
N GLU A 150 -17.18 -20.90 -9.02
CA GLU A 150 -17.46 -22.32 -9.31
C GLU A 150 -16.67 -23.25 -8.37
N GLU A 151 -15.39 -22.95 -8.12
CA GLU A 151 -14.48 -23.87 -7.41
C GLU A 151 -14.40 -23.62 -5.89
N SER A 152 -14.83 -22.46 -5.39
CA SER A 152 -14.72 -22.13 -3.97
C SER A 152 -15.80 -22.78 -3.10
N GLU A 153 -15.44 -23.12 -1.86
CA GLU A 153 -16.34 -23.66 -0.83
C GLU A 153 -17.23 -22.59 -0.16
N GLN A 154 -17.26 -21.38 -0.70
CA GLN A 154 -18.10 -20.29 -0.17
C GLN A 154 -19.59 -20.57 -0.45
N THR A 155 -20.46 -20.16 0.47
CA THR A 155 -21.91 -20.43 0.39
C THR A 155 -22.65 -19.55 -0.60
N HIS A 156 -22.16 -18.33 -0.84
CA HIS A 156 -22.75 -17.38 -1.79
C HIS A 156 -21.81 -17.09 -2.97
N TYR A 157 -22.39 -16.56 -4.03
CA TYR A 157 -21.64 -15.99 -5.15
C TYR A 157 -21.06 -14.62 -4.81
N PHE A 158 -19.93 -14.28 -5.42
CA PHE A 158 -19.32 -12.96 -5.35
C PHE A 158 -19.42 -12.22 -6.68
N SER A 159 -19.47 -10.89 -6.63
CA SER A 159 -19.37 -9.99 -7.78
C SER A 159 -18.09 -9.15 -7.72
N VAL A 160 -17.63 -8.70 -8.89
CA VAL A 160 -16.50 -7.76 -8.97
C VAL A 160 -16.98 -6.38 -8.52
N LEU A 161 -16.32 -5.79 -7.52
CA LEU A 161 -16.62 -4.44 -7.05
C LEU A 161 -15.84 -3.40 -7.86
N ASN A 162 -14.52 -3.54 -7.92
CA ASN A 162 -13.63 -2.67 -8.68
C ASN A 162 -12.30 -3.36 -8.99
N VAL A 163 -11.75 -3.08 -10.18
CA VAL A 163 -10.38 -3.46 -10.52
C VAL A 163 -9.44 -2.39 -9.96
N THR A 164 -8.55 -2.79 -9.05
CA THR A 164 -7.63 -1.88 -8.35
C THR A 164 -6.27 -1.79 -9.02
N ARG A 165 -5.84 -2.86 -9.70
CA ARG A 165 -4.63 -2.89 -10.52
C ARG A 165 -4.82 -3.74 -11.76
N ALA A 166 -4.12 -3.35 -12.82
CA ALA A 166 -4.11 -4.05 -14.08
C ALA A 166 -2.71 -3.95 -14.70
N SER A 167 -2.28 -5.03 -15.35
CA SER A 167 -1.08 -5.05 -16.18
C SER A 167 -1.24 -6.02 -17.34
N MET A 168 -0.43 -5.86 -18.38
CA MET A 168 -0.42 -6.72 -19.55
C MET A 168 1.00 -7.14 -19.92
N GLN A 169 1.13 -8.38 -20.36
CA GLN A 169 2.37 -8.94 -20.88
C GLN A 169 2.07 -9.68 -22.19
N TRP A 170 3.04 -9.69 -23.10
CA TRP A 170 2.94 -10.43 -24.35
C TRP A 170 4.06 -11.46 -24.44
N VAL A 171 3.73 -12.75 -24.25
CA VAL A 171 4.72 -13.86 -24.35
C VAL A 171 4.39 -14.74 -25.56
N VAL A 172 3.30 -15.51 -25.48
CA VAL A 172 2.76 -16.32 -26.59
C VAL A 172 1.47 -15.70 -27.15
N GLY A 173 0.86 -14.81 -26.37
CA GLY A 173 -0.32 -14.00 -26.68
C GLY A 173 -0.50 -12.96 -25.57
N PRO A 174 -1.57 -12.13 -25.62
CA PRO A 174 -1.84 -11.17 -24.57
C PRO A 174 -2.24 -11.88 -23.27
N ALA A 175 -1.45 -11.65 -22.22
CA ALA A 175 -1.76 -12.05 -20.85
C ALA A 175 -2.18 -10.82 -20.04
N TYR A 176 -3.37 -10.88 -19.44
CA TYR A 176 -3.90 -9.82 -18.59
C TYR A 176 -3.81 -10.24 -17.12
N PHE A 177 -3.19 -9.41 -16.29
CA PHE A 177 -3.10 -9.62 -14.85
C PHE A 177 -3.88 -8.54 -14.15
N VAL A 178 -4.77 -8.95 -13.26
CA VAL A 178 -5.68 -8.05 -12.55
C VAL A 178 -5.69 -8.33 -11.06
N GLU A 179 -5.84 -7.28 -10.29
CA GLU A 179 -6.22 -7.34 -8.88
C GLU A 179 -7.50 -6.54 -8.70
N PHE A 180 -8.46 -7.09 -7.98
CA PHE A 180 -9.78 -6.51 -7.85
C PHE A 180 -10.39 -6.84 -6.48
N LEU A 181 -11.27 -5.97 -6.01
CA LEU A 181 -12.11 -6.25 -4.84
C LEU A 181 -13.34 -7.03 -5.27
N ILE A 182 -13.77 -7.94 -4.40
CA ILE A 182 -14.99 -8.73 -4.57
C ILE A 182 -15.99 -8.38 -3.48
N GLN A 183 -17.28 -8.53 -3.79
CA GLN A 183 -18.38 -8.32 -2.87
C GLN A 183 -19.29 -9.56 -2.86
N GLU A 184 -19.65 -10.04 -1.67
CA GLU A 184 -20.61 -11.13 -1.52
C GLU A 184 -22.00 -10.68 -1.99
N THR A 185 -22.67 -11.56 -2.74
CA THR A 185 -24.03 -11.33 -3.26
C THR A 185 -25.06 -12.10 -2.44
N SER A 186 -26.34 -11.80 -2.61
CA SER A 186 -27.43 -12.53 -1.97
C SER A 186 -27.76 -13.88 -2.62
N CYS A 187 -27.07 -14.27 -3.68
CA CYS A 187 -27.33 -15.51 -4.40
C CYS A 187 -26.58 -16.67 -3.73
N SER A 188 -27.31 -17.66 -3.21
CA SER A 188 -26.73 -18.88 -2.66
C SER A 188 -26.25 -19.81 -3.78
N LYS A 189 -25.22 -20.63 -3.51
CA LYS A 189 -24.80 -21.72 -4.40
C LYS A 189 -25.63 -22.99 -4.24
N SER A 190 -26.44 -23.09 -3.18
CA SER A 190 -27.27 -24.26 -2.89
C SER A 190 -28.71 -24.15 -3.42
N ASP A 191 -29.06 -23.03 -4.06
CA ASP A 191 -30.39 -22.77 -4.61
C ASP A 191 -30.57 -23.34 -6.02
#